data_AF-A0A7S3C8B5-F1
#
_entry.id   AF-A0A7S3C8B5-F1
#
_cell.length_a   1.000
_cell.length_b   1.000
_cell.length_c   1.000
_cell.angle_alpha   90.00
_cell.angle_beta   90.00
_cell.angle_gamma   90.00
#
_symmetry.space_group_name_H-M   'P 1'
#
loop_
_entity.id
_entity.type
_entity.pdbx_description
1 polymer ?
#
loop_
_entity_poly.entity_id
_entity_poly.type
_entity_poly.pdbx_seq_one_letter_code
_entity_poly.pdbx_strand_id
1 'polypeptide(L)'
;MPVAKGNKLPEADRAASKRKISPATKPKAQEKVEAEPLDEKEFNKLLKKQTKGKKKQNTRKTAPDPRLDPNIDPKRAKRIIANRESAARSKAKQKEHLESLKNLHQSLTEQKSSIEKEIFSIHADSERMRSDNERLIQMIHCLREAKRRKTAVEEAEDKVASKVQQQ
;
A
#
# COMPACT_ATOMS: atom_id res chain seq x y z
N MET A 1 21.57 -12.36 -42.43
CA MET A 1 21.14 -13.62 -41.78
C MET A 1 19.76 -13.37 -41.14
N PRO A 2 18.78 -14.27 -41.31
CA PRO A 2 17.35 -13.94 -41.31
C PRO A 2 16.56 -14.44 -40.06
N VAL A 3 15.26 -14.14 -40.07
CA VAL A 3 14.09 -14.67 -39.30
C VAL A 3 14.03 -14.35 -37.79
N ALA A 4 12.94 -13.75 -37.30
CA ALA A 4 11.72 -14.50 -36.96
C ALA A 4 10.42 -13.69 -37.19
N LYS A 5 9.50 -14.32 -37.91
CA LYS A 5 8.14 -13.86 -38.16
C LYS A 5 7.31 -14.03 -36.88
N GLY A 6 6.82 -12.94 -36.30
CA GLY A 6 5.80 -12.97 -35.26
C GLY A 6 4.44 -13.29 -35.88
N ASN A 7 3.91 -14.46 -35.58
CA ASN A 7 2.59 -14.92 -36.03
C ASN A 7 1.49 -13.96 -35.56
N LYS A 8 0.67 -13.52 -36.51
CA LYS A 8 -0.57 -12.79 -36.27
C LYS A 8 -1.55 -13.70 -35.55
N LEU A 9 -2.00 -13.31 -34.36
CA LEU A 9 -3.17 -13.92 -33.72
C LEU A 9 -4.43 -13.52 -34.50
N PRO A 10 -5.35 -14.46 -34.79
CA PRO A 10 -6.51 -14.20 -35.62
C PRO A 10 -7.53 -13.31 -34.90
N GLU A 11 -7.90 -12.22 -35.58
CA GLU A 11 -8.99 -11.30 -35.25
C GLU A 11 -10.32 -12.03 -35.44
N ALA A 12 -10.80 -12.72 -34.40
CA ALA A 12 -12.10 -13.38 -34.40
C ALA A 12 -13.12 -12.56 -33.62
N ASP A 13 -14.14 -12.13 -34.37
CA ASP A 13 -15.51 -11.89 -33.96
C ASP A 13 -15.84 -10.62 -33.16
N ARG A 14 -15.96 -9.54 -33.95
CA ARG A 14 -16.95 -8.48 -33.75
C ARG A 14 -18.37 -9.07 -33.67
N ALA A 15 -18.91 -9.23 -32.46
CA ALA A 15 -20.35 -9.33 -32.24
C ALA A 15 -20.81 -8.16 -31.36
N ALA A 16 -21.18 -7.06 -32.01
CA ALA A 16 -21.70 -5.85 -31.40
C ALA A 16 -23.05 -6.10 -30.71
N SER A 17 -23.04 -6.33 -29.39
CA SER A 17 -24.26 -6.26 -28.57
C SER A 17 -24.58 -4.78 -28.30
N LYS A 18 -25.38 -4.18 -29.19
CA LYS A 18 -25.93 -2.82 -29.04
C LYS A 18 -26.86 -2.77 -27.81
N ARG A 19 -26.30 -2.54 -26.62
CA ARG A 19 -27.09 -2.07 -25.48
C ARG A 19 -27.27 -0.57 -25.65
N LYS A 20 -28.52 -0.12 -25.80
CA LYS A 20 -28.87 1.31 -25.79
C LYS A 20 -28.50 1.89 -24.43
N ILE A 21 -27.44 2.68 -24.36
CA ILE A 21 -27.05 3.46 -23.19
C ILE A 21 -27.73 4.83 -23.35
N SER A 22 -28.57 5.20 -22.38
CA SER A 22 -29.21 6.51 -22.29
C SER A 22 -28.16 7.63 -22.15
N PRO A 23 -28.44 8.87 -22.62
CA PRO A 23 -27.44 9.92 -22.74
C PRO A 23 -26.86 10.33 -21.38
N ALA A 24 -25.52 10.39 -21.33
CA ALA A 24 -24.73 10.70 -20.15
C ALA A 24 -25.00 12.13 -19.65
N THR A 25 -25.34 12.25 -18.37
CA THR A 25 -25.34 13.52 -17.64
C THR A 25 -23.88 13.98 -17.48
N LYS A 26 -23.59 15.25 -17.81
CA LYS A 26 -22.23 15.82 -17.78
C LYS A 26 -21.53 15.59 -16.43
N PRO A 27 -20.21 15.29 -16.40
CA PRO A 27 -19.49 15.09 -15.16
C PRO A 27 -19.34 16.42 -14.42
N LYS A 28 -19.79 16.46 -13.16
CA LYS A 28 -19.51 17.55 -12.22
C LYS A 28 -18.01 17.49 -11.87
N ALA A 29 -17.33 18.63 -11.88
CA ALA A 29 -15.90 18.75 -11.59
C ALA A 29 -15.54 17.99 -10.30
N GLN A 30 -14.61 17.05 -10.42
CA GLN A 30 -14.13 16.25 -9.30
C GLN A 30 -13.11 17.08 -8.51
N GLU A 31 -13.56 17.60 -7.38
CA GLU A 31 -12.69 18.06 -6.31
C GLU A 31 -11.78 16.89 -5.89
N LYS A 32 -10.46 17.08 -5.95
CA LYS A 32 -9.49 16.10 -5.47
C LYS A 32 -9.59 16.06 -3.95
N VAL A 33 -10.49 15.24 -3.43
CA VAL A 33 -10.49 14.86 -2.02
C VAL A 33 -9.40 13.80 -1.87
N GLU A 34 -8.24 14.21 -1.36
CA GLU A 34 -7.25 13.26 -0.85
C GLU A 34 -7.94 12.46 0.26
N ALA A 35 -8.29 11.21 -0.04
CA ALA A 35 -8.97 10.35 0.90
C ALA A 35 -7.96 9.96 1.99
N GLU A 36 -8.11 10.54 3.19
CA GLU A 36 -7.37 10.10 4.36
C GLU A 36 -7.57 8.59 4.58
N PRO A 37 -6.51 7.85 4.94
CA PRO A 37 -6.62 6.42 5.18
C PRO A 37 -7.60 6.18 6.34
N LEU A 38 -8.71 5.50 6.05
CA LEU A 38 -9.71 5.11 7.04
C LEU A 38 -9.03 4.39 8.20
N ASP A 39 -9.20 4.90 9.43
CA ASP A 39 -8.77 4.25 10.67
C ASP A 39 -9.22 2.78 10.66
N GLU A 40 -8.28 1.86 10.87
CA GLU A 40 -8.52 0.41 10.89
C GLU A 40 -9.72 0.04 11.77
N LYS A 41 -9.96 0.81 12.84
CA LYS A 41 -11.11 0.62 13.72
C LYS A 41 -12.45 0.91 13.03
N GLU A 42 -12.53 2.01 12.27
CA GLU A 42 -13.73 2.36 11.50
C GLU A 42 -13.93 1.41 10.32
N PHE A 43 -12.86 0.98 9.64
CA PHE A 43 -12.94 -0.05 8.60
C PHE A 43 -13.49 -1.37 9.15
N ASN A 44 -12.95 -1.85 10.27
CA ASN A 44 -13.41 -3.07 10.93
C ASN A 44 -14.85 -2.97 11.45
N LYS A 45 -15.26 -1.79 11.93
CA LYS A 45 -16.63 -1.50 12.35
C LYS A 45 -17.60 -1.53 11.16
N LEU A 46 -17.19 -1.02 10.01
CA LEU A 46 -17.98 -1.05 8.78
C LEU A 46 -18.12 -2.47 8.21
N LEU A 47 -17.04 -3.27 8.26
CA LEU A 47 -17.06 -4.68 7.87
C LEU A 47 -18.01 -5.49 8.79
N LYS A 48 -18.00 -5.22 10.09
CA LYS A 48 -18.96 -5.80 11.06
C LYS A 48 -20.40 -5.34 10.82
N LYS A 49 -20.63 -4.12 10.32
CA LYS A 49 -21.97 -3.65 9.93
C LYS A 49 -22.49 -4.35 8.67
N GLN A 50 -21.64 -4.64 7.68
CA GLN A 50 -22.04 -5.37 6.47
C GLN A 50 -22.40 -6.84 6.74
N THR A 51 -21.67 -7.51 7.64
CA THR A 51 -21.97 -8.91 8.02
C THR A 51 -23.24 -9.04 8.88
N LYS A 52 -23.66 -7.96 9.55
CA LYS A 52 -24.94 -7.84 10.25
C LYS A 52 -26.07 -7.47 9.28
N GLY A 53 -26.23 -8.21 8.18
CA GLY A 53 -27.55 -8.31 7.56
C GLY A 53 -28.52 -8.76 8.65
N LYS A 54 -29.58 -7.98 8.91
CA LYS A 54 -30.61 -8.30 9.92
C LYS A 54 -30.93 -9.79 9.81
N LYS A 55 -30.58 -10.59 10.84
CA LYS A 55 -31.12 -11.94 11.01
C LYS A 55 -32.62 -11.78 11.24
N LYS A 56 -33.39 -11.53 10.19
CA LYS A 56 -34.83 -11.78 10.22
C LYS A 56 -34.94 -13.27 10.49
N GLN A 57 -35.39 -13.61 11.70
CA GLN A 57 -35.91 -14.94 12.02
C GLN A 57 -36.86 -15.32 10.87
N ASN A 58 -36.43 -16.23 10.00
CA ASN A 58 -37.23 -16.68 8.88
C ASN A 58 -38.27 -17.63 9.47
N THR A 59 -39.40 -17.09 9.93
CA THR A 59 -40.58 -17.87 10.36
C THR A 59 -41.34 -18.46 9.18
N ARG A 60 -40.87 -18.25 7.94
CA ARG A 60 -41.39 -18.93 6.76
C ARG A 60 -40.87 -20.37 6.80
N LYS A 61 -41.80 -21.33 6.98
CA LYS A 61 -41.55 -22.75 6.72
C LYS A 61 -40.72 -22.85 5.43
N THR A 62 -39.54 -23.48 5.52
CA THR A 62 -38.70 -23.75 4.35
C THR A 62 -39.59 -24.46 3.33
N ALA A 63 -39.81 -23.84 2.18
CA ALA A 63 -40.56 -24.48 1.11
C ALA A 63 -39.93 -25.86 0.84
N PRO A 64 -40.74 -26.91 0.64
CA PRO A 64 -40.22 -28.24 0.32
C PRO A 64 -39.24 -28.12 -0.85
N ASP A 65 -38.07 -28.76 -0.75
CA ASP A 65 -37.05 -28.67 -1.80
C ASP A 65 -37.71 -29.14 -3.10
N PRO A 66 -37.82 -28.31 -4.15
CA PRO A 66 -38.49 -28.67 -5.39
C PRO A 66 -37.87 -29.89 -6.10
N ARG A 67 -36.75 -30.44 -5.58
CA ARG A 67 -36.18 -31.74 -5.96
C ARG A 67 -36.94 -32.95 -5.43
N LEU A 68 -37.62 -32.81 -4.30
CA LEU A 68 -38.39 -33.88 -3.64
C LEU A 68 -39.79 -34.03 -4.23
N ASP A 69 -40.16 -33.18 -5.19
CA ASP A 69 -41.44 -33.24 -5.88
C ASP A 69 -41.35 -34.21 -7.06
N PRO A 70 -41.99 -35.40 -6.98
CA PRO A 70 -41.97 -36.39 -8.05
C PRO A 70 -42.72 -35.92 -9.31
N ASN A 71 -43.51 -34.83 -9.24
CA ASN A 71 -44.26 -34.28 -10.36
C ASN A 71 -43.57 -33.10 -11.05
N ILE A 72 -42.29 -32.82 -10.74
CA ILE A 72 -41.59 -31.69 -11.35
C ILE A 72 -41.21 -31.97 -12.81
N ASP A 73 -41.43 -30.97 -13.68
CA ASP A 73 -40.98 -31.02 -15.07
C ASP A 73 -39.45 -31.26 -15.14
N PRO A 74 -38.96 -32.25 -15.92
CA PRO A 74 -37.55 -32.57 -16.04
C PRO A 74 -36.67 -31.38 -16.45
N LYS A 75 -37.17 -30.43 -17.25
CA LYS A 75 -36.43 -29.22 -17.61
C LYS A 75 -36.21 -28.31 -16.41
N ARG A 76 -37.23 -28.18 -15.57
CA ARG A 76 -37.16 -27.38 -14.33
C ARG A 76 -36.22 -28.02 -13.32
N ALA A 77 -36.26 -29.35 -13.15
CA ALA A 77 -35.34 -30.09 -12.29
C ALA A 77 -33.87 -29.86 -12.69
N LYS A 78 -33.54 -30.01 -13.98
CA LYS A 78 -32.19 -29.74 -14.52
C LYS A 78 -31.72 -28.31 -14.23
N ARG A 79 -32.59 -27.31 -14.44
CA ARG A 79 -32.27 -25.90 -14.15
C ARG A 79 -31.99 -25.66 -12.66
N ILE A 80 -32.76 -26.28 -11.77
CA ILE A 80 -32.61 -26.14 -10.31
C ILE A 80 -31.27 -26.73 -9.85
N ILE A 81 -30.85 -27.86 -10.41
CA ILE A 81 -29.54 -28.47 -10.12
C ILE A 81 -28.42 -27.57 -10.66
N ALA A 82 -28.48 -27.20 -11.93
CA ALA A 82 -27.46 -26.36 -12.57
C ALA A 82 -27.30 -24.99 -11.87
N ASN A 83 -28.39 -24.33 -11.47
CA ASN A 83 -28.31 -23.07 -10.74
C ASN A 83 -27.74 -23.25 -9.34
N ARG A 84 -28.05 -24.36 -8.65
CA ARG A 84 -27.45 -24.65 -7.35
C ARG A 84 -25.94 -24.87 -7.47
N GLU A 85 -25.52 -25.62 -8.46
CA GLU A 85 -24.10 -25.86 -8.74
C GLU A 85 -23.38 -24.55 -9.09
N SER A 86 -23.95 -23.73 -9.98
CA SER A 86 -23.32 -22.46 -10.36
C SER A 86 -23.32 -21.43 -9.23
N ALA A 87 -24.36 -21.41 -8.39
CA ALA A 87 -24.39 -20.58 -7.18
C ALA A 87 -23.36 -21.05 -6.14
N ALA A 88 -23.19 -22.37 -5.97
CA ALA A 88 -22.17 -22.93 -5.09
C ALA A 88 -20.76 -22.59 -5.58
N ARG A 89 -20.48 -22.78 -6.89
CA ARG A 89 -19.20 -22.40 -7.52
C ARG A 89 -18.94 -20.89 -7.41
N SER A 90 -19.94 -20.05 -7.65
CA SER A 90 -19.81 -18.59 -7.49
C SER A 90 -19.45 -18.19 -6.06
N LYS A 91 -20.09 -18.82 -5.06
CA LYS A 91 -19.77 -18.59 -3.65
C LYS A 91 -18.37 -19.08 -3.28
N ALA A 92 -17.93 -20.22 -3.81
CA ALA A 92 -16.57 -20.73 -3.60
C ALA A 92 -15.53 -19.74 -4.14
N LYS A 93 -15.68 -19.32 -5.41
CA LYS A 93 -14.80 -18.33 -6.05
C LYS A 93 -14.75 -17.00 -5.28
N GLN A 94 -15.90 -16.52 -4.80
CA GLN A 94 -15.95 -15.29 -4.00
C GLN A 94 -15.19 -15.44 -2.67
N LYS A 95 -15.29 -16.60 -2.01
CA LYS A 95 -14.54 -16.88 -0.78
C LYS A 95 -13.04 -16.92 -1.03
N GLU A 96 -12.60 -17.64 -2.06
CA GLU A 96 -11.19 -17.71 -2.46
C GLU A 96 -10.63 -16.31 -2.78
N HIS A 97 -11.36 -15.50 -3.54
CA HIS A 97 -10.93 -14.13 -3.86
C HIS A 97 -10.82 -13.27 -2.60
N LEU A 98 -11.79 -13.38 -1.67
CA LEU A 98 -11.77 -12.64 -0.42
C LEU A 98 -10.59 -13.07 0.48
N GLU A 99 -10.25 -14.35 0.50
CA GLU A 99 -9.09 -14.87 1.21
C GLU A 99 -7.77 -14.39 0.58
N SER A 100 -7.67 -14.44 -0.75
CA SER A 100 -6.54 -13.85 -1.48
C SER A 100 -6.36 -12.37 -1.16
N LEU A 101 -7.44 -11.58 -1.13
CA LEU A 101 -7.38 -10.16 -0.76
C LEU A 101 -6.92 -9.94 0.69
N LYS A 102 -7.35 -10.80 1.62
CA LYS A 102 -6.89 -10.73 3.02
C LYS A 102 -5.39 -11.02 3.14
N ASN A 103 -4.92 -12.05 2.45
CA ASN A 103 -3.50 -12.41 2.46
C ASN A 103 -2.65 -11.31 1.83
N LEU A 104 -3.13 -10.70 0.74
CA LEU A 104 -2.47 -9.56 0.11
C LEU A 104 -2.44 -8.34 1.03
N HIS A 105 -3.54 -8.04 1.71
CA HIS A 105 -3.58 -6.96 2.70
C HIS A 105 -2.58 -7.20 3.82
N GLN A 106 -2.54 -8.41 4.39
CA GLN A 106 -1.59 -8.77 5.45
C GLN A 106 -0.14 -8.61 4.97
N SER A 107 0.19 -9.13 3.79
CA SER A 107 1.53 -8.99 3.21
C SER A 107 1.91 -7.52 2.97
N LEU A 108 1.00 -6.69 2.47
CA LEU A 108 1.23 -5.25 2.29
C LEU A 108 1.41 -4.54 3.65
N THR A 109 0.65 -4.90 4.68
CA THR A 109 0.81 -4.35 6.04
C THR A 109 2.16 -4.72 6.63
N GLU A 110 2.60 -5.97 6.47
CA GLU A 110 3.91 -6.45 6.93
C GLU A 110 5.05 -5.71 6.21
N GLN A 111 4.94 -5.55 4.89
CA GLN A 111 5.90 -4.78 4.09
C GLN A 111 5.97 -3.32 4.55
N LYS A 112 4.81 -2.68 4.77
CA LYS A 112 4.74 -1.31 5.29
C LYS A 112 5.45 -1.22 6.65
N SER A 113 5.15 -2.12 7.59
CA SER A 113 5.79 -2.13 8.91
C SER A 113 7.30 -2.36 8.83
N SER A 114 7.76 -3.20 7.89
CA SER A 114 9.19 -3.42 7.66
C SER A 114 9.89 -2.14 7.17
N ILE A 115 9.30 -1.46 6.19
CA ILE A 115 9.84 -0.21 5.65
C ILE A 115 9.85 0.89 6.72
N GLU A 116 8.82 0.98 7.56
CA GLU A 116 8.78 1.94 8.66
C GLU A 116 9.93 1.74 9.67
N LYS A 117 10.26 0.49 9.99
CA LYS A 117 11.42 0.16 10.84
C LYS A 117 12.74 0.57 10.20
N GLU A 118 12.88 0.34 8.89
CA GLU A 118 14.07 0.72 8.14
C GLU A 118 14.25 2.25 8.12
N ILE A 119 13.18 3.01 7.87
CA ILE A 119 13.18 4.47 7.93
C ILE A 119 13.61 4.95 9.31
N PHE A 120 13.07 4.37 10.38
CA PHE A 120 13.45 4.75 11.74
C PHE A 120 14.93 4.49 12.03
N SER A 121 15.47 3.34 11.59
CA SER A 121 16.89 3.02 11.73
C SER A 121 17.78 4.04 11.00
N ILE A 122 17.46 4.33 9.73
CA ILE A 122 18.21 5.29 8.90
C ILE A 122 18.16 6.68 9.52
N HIS A 123 17.01 7.08 10.06
CA HIS A 123 16.86 8.36 10.73
C HIS A 123 17.74 8.43 11.98
N ALA A 124 17.73 7.39 12.82
CA ALA A 124 18.58 7.32 14.02
C ALA A 124 20.08 7.39 13.66
N ASP A 125 20.50 6.66 12.62
CA ASP A 125 21.88 6.68 12.13
C ASP A 125 22.27 8.06 11.58
N SER A 126 21.36 8.72 10.85
CA SER A 126 21.58 10.06 10.31
C SER A 126 21.76 11.10 11.42
N GLU A 127 20.93 11.06 12.46
CA GLU A 127 21.07 11.96 13.61
C GLU A 127 22.35 11.69 14.40
N ARG A 128 22.74 10.41 14.55
CA ARG A 128 24.02 10.04 15.16
C ARG A 128 25.20 10.59 14.35
N MET A 129 25.22 10.39 13.04
CA MET A 129 26.26 10.90 12.15
C MET A 129 26.30 12.43 12.14
N ARG A 130 25.14 13.11 12.18
CA ARG A 130 25.07 14.57 12.30
C ARG A 130 25.71 15.05 13.61
N SER A 131 25.34 14.43 14.73
CA SER A 131 25.90 14.76 16.05
C SER A 131 27.42 14.57 16.10
N ASP A 132 27.92 13.46 15.55
CA ASP A 132 29.35 13.18 15.46
C ASP A 132 30.07 14.20 14.57
N ASN A 133 29.46 14.57 13.44
CA ASN A 133 30.00 15.58 12.52
C ASN A 133 30.10 16.96 13.19
N GLU A 134 29.03 17.41 13.85
CA GLU A 134 29.02 18.67 14.60
C GLU A 134 30.12 18.70 15.67
N ARG A 135 30.29 17.60 16.42
CA ARG A 135 31.36 17.47 17.42
C ARG A 135 32.75 17.56 16.78
N LEU A 136 32.96 16.91 15.64
CA LEU A 136 34.23 16.96 14.92
C LEU A 136 34.52 18.37 14.37
N ILE A 137 33.52 19.05 13.81
CA ILE A 137 33.64 20.44 13.36
C ILE A 137 34.06 21.35 14.53
N GLN A 138 33.41 21.21 15.69
CA GLN A 138 33.77 21.98 16.88
C GLN A 138 35.21 21.68 17.34
N MET A 139 35.62 20.41 17.35
CA MET A 139 36.99 20.02 17.69
C MET A 139 38.00 20.65 16.73
N ILE A 140 37.73 20.63 15.41
CA ILE A 140 38.58 21.26 14.40
C ILE A 140 38.68 22.77 14.63
N HIS A 141 37.57 23.44 14.95
CA HIS A 141 37.57 24.87 15.27
C HIS A 141 38.45 25.17 16.49
N CYS A 142 38.27 24.42 17.59
CA CYS A 142 39.09 24.57 18.79
C CYS A 142 40.58 24.35 18.52
N LEU A 143 40.94 23.33 17.73
CA LEU A 143 42.34 23.05 17.37
C LEU A 143 42.94 24.15 16.50
N ARG A 144 42.16 24.71 15.56
CA ARG A 144 42.59 25.85 14.73
C ARG A 144 42.85 27.09 15.57
N GLU A 145 41.95 27.41 16.51
CA GLU A 145 42.11 28.53 17.43
C GLU A 145 43.30 28.35 18.36
N ALA A 146 43.50 27.14 18.90
CA ALA A 146 44.67 26.82 19.71
C ALA A 146 45.97 27.00 18.92
N LYS A 147 46.02 26.56 17.65
CA LYS A 147 47.18 26.77 16.78
C LYS A 147 47.43 28.26 16.52
N ARG A 148 46.41 29.06 16.21
CA ARG A 148 46.52 30.52 16.01
C ARG A 148 47.07 31.23 17.24
N ARG A 149 46.63 30.83 18.43
CA ARG A 149 47.15 31.40 19.69
C ARG A 149 48.62 31.06 19.89
N LYS A 150 49.03 29.80 19.63
CA LYS A 150 50.43 29.40 19.71
C LYS A 150 51.33 30.20 18.77
N THR A 151 50.94 30.33 17.50
CA THR A 151 51.73 31.13 16.54
C THR A 151 51.79 32.60 16.94
N ALA A 152 50.70 33.18 17.47
CA ALA A 152 50.70 34.56 17.95
C ALA A 152 51.61 34.77 19.18
N VAL A 153 51.74 33.75 20.05
CA VAL A 153 52.66 33.77 21.19
C VAL A 153 54.11 33.67 20.71
N GLU A 154 54.42 32.72 19.82
CA GLU A 154 55.76 32.56 19.22
C GLU A 154 56.21 33.86 18.52
N GLU A 155 55.35 34.48 17.70
CA GLU A 155 55.64 35.77 17.07
C GLU A 155 55.86 36.92 18.07
N ALA A 156 55.19 36.89 19.22
CA ALA A 156 55.36 37.90 20.26
C ALA A 156 56.69 37.71 21.00
N GLU A 157 57.08 36.46 21.27
CA GLU A 157 58.38 36.10 21.86
C GLU A 157 59.53 36.52 20.94
N ASP A 158 59.45 36.23 19.64
CA ASP A 158 60.46 36.64 18.65
C ASP A 158 60.62 38.17 18.56
N LYS A 159 59.52 38.92 18.64
CA LYS A 159 59.53 40.40 18.68
C LYS A 159 60.18 40.95 19.95
N VAL A 160 60.04 40.27 21.09
CA VAL A 160 60.71 40.67 22.33
C VAL A 160 62.21 40.34 22.25
N ALA A 161 62.57 39.15 21.79
CA ALA A 161 63.97 38.74 21.64
C ALA A 161 64.76 39.69 20.72
N SER A 162 64.17 40.05 19.58
CA SER A 162 64.78 41.00 18.63
C SER A 162 64.95 42.41 19.23
N LYS A 163 64.02 42.89 20.06
CA LYS A 163 64.17 44.17 20.77
C LYS A 163 65.29 44.15 21.81
N VAL A 164 65.46 43.05 22.53
CA VAL A 164 66.55 42.89 23.51
C VAL A 164 67.91 42.89 22.83
N GLN A 165 68.04 42.29 21.64
CA GLN A 165 69.30 42.29 20.87
C GLN A 165 69.69 43.65 20.29
N GLN A 166 68.76 44.61 20.22
CA GLN A 166 68.99 45.95 19.67
C GLN A 166 69.34 46.99 20.75
N GLN A 167 69.35 46.62 22.03
CA GLN A 167 69.75 47.45 23.17
C GLN A 167 71.13 47.05 23.68
#